data_AF-A0AAU2M6Q9-F1
#
_entry.id   AF-A0AAU2M6Q9-F1
#
_cell.length_a   1.000
_cell.length_b   1.000
_cell.length_c   1.000
_cell.angle_alpha   90.00
_cell.angle_beta   90.00
_cell.angle_gamma   90.00
#
_symmetry.space_group_name_H-M   'P 1'
#
loop_
_entity.id
_entity.type
_entity.pdbx_description
1 polymer ?
#
loop_
_entity_poly.entity_id
_entity_poly.type
_entity_poly.pdbx_seq_one_letter_code
_entity_poly.pdbx_strand_id
1 'polypeptide(L)'
;MAVEAVWDGDTRGWIVVLTAVLARPWESAALADFRIGAAGTGEAARTGRELAERLGVPFRFASPDEPDEDAPRWWDAGHRAPDPGVRADP
;
A
#
# COMPACT_ATOMS: atom_id res chain seq x y z
N MET A 1 4.72 3.47 -10.38
CA MET A 1 5.20 2.99 -9.08
C MET A 1 4.57 3.85 -8.02
N ALA A 2 4.28 3.31 -6.84
CA ALA A 2 3.79 4.04 -5.69
C ALA A 2 4.36 3.42 -4.40
N VAL A 3 4.31 4.18 -3.30
CA VAL A 3 4.48 3.63 -1.95
C VAL A 3 3.09 3.50 -1.33
N GLU A 4 2.80 2.34 -0.77
CA GLU A 4 1.52 2.04 -0.15
C GLU A 4 1.74 1.54 1.28
N ALA A 5 0.97 2.08 2.23
CA ALA A 5 0.83 1.53 3.57
C ALA A 5 -0.45 0.69 3.64
N VAL A 6 -0.34 -0.54 4.13
CA VAL A 6 -1.46 -1.47 4.30
C VAL A 6 -1.46 -2.08 5.68
N TRP A 7 -2.65 -2.41 6.18
CA TRP A 7 -2.77 -3.23 7.38
C TRP A 7 -2.48 -4.69 7.06
N ASP A 8 -1.86 -5.35 8.03
CA ASP A 8 -1.71 -6.79 8.09
C ASP A 8 -1.89 -7.19 9.56
N GLY A 9 -2.72 -8.20 9.82
CA GLY A 9 -3.09 -8.60 11.15
C GLY A 9 -3.04 -10.11 11.31
N ASP A 10 -2.55 -10.56 12.46
CA ASP A 10 -2.69 -11.95 12.87
C ASP A 10 -3.13 -12.03 14.34
N THR A 11 -3.06 -13.23 14.90
CA THR A 11 -3.36 -13.46 16.33
C THR A 11 -2.47 -12.67 17.30
N ARG A 12 -1.39 -12.02 16.82
CA ARG A 12 -0.48 -11.18 17.59
C ARG A 12 -0.78 -9.68 17.41
N GLY A 13 -1.90 -9.35 16.77
CA GLY A 13 -2.38 -7.99 16.57
C GLY A 13 -1.93 -7.38 15.25
N TRP A 14 -2.18 -6.07 15.14
CA TRP A 14 -2.06 -5.34 13.89
C TRP A 14 -0.68 -4.74 13.65
N ILE A 15 -0.25 -4.81 12.40
CA ILE A 15 0.89 -4.06 11.87
C ILE A 15 0.46 -3.23 10.67
N VAL A 16 1.24 -2.19 10.38
CA VAL A 16 1.21 -1.52 9.09
C VAL A 16 2.46 -1.90 8.32
N VAL A 17 2.28 -2.43 7.12
CA VAL A 17 3.37 -2.77 6.19
C VAL A 17 3.48 -1.65 5.15
N LEU A 18 4.65 -1.03 5.07
CA LEU A 18 5.02 -0.19 3.93
C LEU A 18 5.45 -1.08 2.77
N THR A 19 4.84 -0.88 1.61
CA THR A 19 5.11 -1.64 0.38
C THR A 19 5.41 -0.71 -0.79
N ALA A 20 6.33 -1.11 -1.65
CA ALA A 20 6.49 -0.52 -2.98
C ALA A 20 5.54 -1.25 -3.96
N VAL A 21 4.72 -0.50 -4.70
CA VAL A 21 3.86 -1.02 -5.76
C VAL A 21 4.49 -0.75 -7.12
N LEU A 22 4.78 -1.82 -7.86
CA LEU A 22 5.37 -1.80 -9.20
C LEU A 22 4.27 -1.96 -10.25
N ALA A 23 4.36 -1.21 -11.34
CA ALA A 23 3.33 -1.19 -12.38
C ALA A 23 3.50 -2.29 -13.43
N ARG A 24 4.72 -2.83 -13.61
CA ARG A 24 5.05 -3.91 -14.55
C ARG A 24 6.30 -4.69 -14.10
N PRO A 25 6.18 -6.00 -13.81
CA PRO A 25 4.92 -6.70 -13.50
C PRO A 25 4.18 -6.01 -12.33
N TRP A 26 2.86 -6.22 -12.24
CA TRP A 26 2.07 -5.74 -11.10
C TRP A 26 2.46 -6.55 -9.87
N GLU A 27 3.38 -6.00 -9.09
CA GLU A 27 3.96 -6.64 -7.92
C GLU A 27 4.06 -5.65 -6.78
N SER A 28 4.11 -6.17 -5.56
CA SER A 28 4.40 -5.40 -4.36
C SER A 28 5.58 -6.00 -3.62
N ALA A 29 6.46 -5.15 -3.10
CA ALA A 29 7.58 -5.56 -2.25
C ALA A 29 7.48 -4.86 -0.88
N ALA A 30 7.58 -5.62 0.20
CA ALA A 30 7.64 -5.07 1.56
C ALA A 30 8.93 -4.29 1.77
N LEU A 31 8.80 -3.12 2.40
CA LEU A 31 9.88 -2.17 2.67
C LEU A 31 10.16 -2.06 4.17
N ALA A 32 9.12 -2.05 4.99
CA ALA A 32 9.20 -1.96 6.45
C ALA A 32 7.87 -2.35 7.11
N ASP A 33 7.94 -2.86 8.34
CA ASP A 33 6.78 -3.20 9.17
C ASP A 33 6.74 -2.33 10.43
N PHE A 34 5.56 -1.82 10.78
CA PHE A 34 5.32 -1.01 11.96
C PHE A 34 4.33 -1.72 12.87
N ARG A 35 4.79 -2.12 14.06
CA ARG A 35 3.91 -2.67 15.10
C ARG A 35 3.07 -1.53 15.68
N ILE A 36 1.75 -1.65 15.62
CA ILE A 36 0.87 -0.59 16.10
C ILE A 36 0.74 -0.69 17.63
N GLY A 37 1.45 0.21 18.30
CA GLY A 37 1.33 0.46 19.73
C GLY A 37 0.46 1.67 20.03
N ALA A 38 0.57 2.20 21.26
CA ALA A 38 -0.20 3.37 21.70
C ALA A 38 0.02 4.64 20.88
N ALA A 39 1.14 4.74 20.15
CA ALA A 39 1.45 5.88 19.27
C ALA A 39 0.64 5.88 17.95
N GLY A 40 -0.07 4.79 17.64
CA GLY A 40 -0.88 4.67 16.43
C GLY A 40 -0.04 4.57 15.14
N THR A 41 -0.69 4.81 14.01
CA THR A 41 -0.13 4.63 12.66
C THR A 41 0.70 5.81 12.16
N GLY A 42 0.80 6.89 12.94
CA GLY A 42 1.38 8.16 12.49
C GLY A 42 2.84 8.05 12.04
N GLU A 43 3.62 7.13 12.63
CA GLU A 43 4.98 6.85 12.21
C GLU A 43 5.02 6.23 10.80
N ALA A 44 4.24 5.17 10.57
CA ALA A 44 4.15 4.50 9.27
C ALA A 44 3.70 5.48 8.17
N ALA A 45 2.69 6.32 8.45
CA ALA A 45 2.20 7.31 7.50
C ALA A 45 3.26 8.39 7.18
N ARG A 46 4.02 8.84 8.18
CA ARG A 46 5.10 9.82 7.98
C ARG A 46 6.24 9.21 7.15
N THR A 47 6.74 8.05 7.55
CA THR A 47 7.84 7.37 6.84
C THR A 47 7.46 7.05 5.41
N GLY A 48 6.23 6.58 5.18
CA GLY A 48 5.72 6.31 3.83
C GLY A 48 5.66 7.55 2.95
N ARG A 49 5.17 8.68 3.49
CA ARG A 49 5.14 9.96 2.78
C ARG A 49 6.53 10.48 2.45
N GLU A 50 7.45 10.51 3.42
CA GLU A 50 8.83 10.94 3.22
C GLU A 50 9.56 10.08 2.17
N LEU A 51 9.34 8.76 2.20
CA LEU A 51 9.93 7.86 1.22
C LEU A 51 9.37 8.11 -0.19
N ALA A 52 8.05 8.26 -0.31
CA ALA A 52 7.41 8.53 -1.59
C ALA A 52 7.87 9.86 -2.21
N GLU A 53 7.99 10.91 -1.38
CA GLU A 53 8.51 12.22 -1.78
C GLU A 53 9.95 12.10 -2.32
N ARG A 54 10.83 11.36 -1.63
CA ARG A 54 12.21 11.14 -2.07
C ARG A 54 12.30 10.38 -3.40
N LEU A 55 11.36 9.48 -3.66
CA LEU A 55 11.30 8.68 -4.89
C LEU A 55 10.53 9.38 -6.02
N GLY A 56 9.86 10.50 -5.74
CA GLY A 56 9.00 11.19 -6.72
C GLY A 56 7.78 10.37 -7.14
N VAL A 57 7.27 9.51 -6.25
CA VAL A 57 6.11 8.64 -6.51
C VAL A 57 4.96 8.96 -5.55
N PRO A 58 3.72 8.58 -5.87
CA PRO A 58 2.60 8.76 -4.95
C PRO A 58 2.72 7.93 -3.67
N PHE A 59 2.16 8.45 -2.58
CA PHE A 59 1.92 7.70 -1.34
C PHE A 59 0.43 7.47 -1.14
N ARG A 60 0.05 6.28 -0.67
CA ARG A 60 -1.33 5.96 -0.28
C ARG A 60 -1.39 5.16 1.02
N PHE A 61 -2.32 5.51 1.88
CA PHE A 61 -2.74 4.72 3.03
C PHE A 61 -4.26 4.78 3.11
N ALA A 62 -4.94 3.69 2.77
CA ALA A 62 -6.38 3.69 2.54
C ALA A 62 -7.20 3.87 3.83
N SER A 63 -6.74 3.30 4.95
CA SER A 63 -7.39 3.39 6.25
C SER A 63 -6.37 3.73 7.34
N PRO A 64 -5.91 4.99 7.46
CA PRO A 64 -4.86 5.33 8.42
C PRO A 64 -5.32 5.29 9.88
N ASP A 65 -6.61 5.46 10.13
CA ASP A 65 -7.16 5.64 11.48
C ASP A 65 -7.59 4.31 12.14
N GLU A 66 -7.92 3.29 11.35
CA GLU A 66 -8.39 2.00 11.84
C GLU A 66 -7.90 0.82 10.98
N PRO A 67 -7.64 -0.36 11.58
CA PRO A 67 -7.26 -1.56 10.84
C PRO A 67 -8.32 -2.01 9.85
N ASP A 68 -7.89 -2.24 8.61
CA ASP A 68 -8.74 -2.74 7.53
C ASP A 68 -7.87 -3.50 6.50
N GLU A 69 -8.04 -4.82 6.45
CA GLU A 69 -7.35 -5.72 5.50
C GLU A 69 -8.03 -5.72 4.12
N ASP A 70 -9.32 -5.35 4.08
CA ASP A 70 -10.13 -5.31 2.87
C ASP A 70 -10.06 -3.93 2.19
N ALA A 71 -9.31 -2.99 2.77
CA ALA A 71 -9.10 -1.66 2.21
C ALA A 71 -8.59 -1.79 0.76
N PRO A 72 -9.19 -1.07 -0.21
CA PRO A 72 -8.84 -1.25 -1.62
C PRO A 72 -7.34 -1.07 -1.81
N ARG A 73 -6.67 -1.92 -2.60
CA ARG A 73 -5.23 -1.75 -2.91
C ARG A 73 -5.03 -0.67 -3.97
N TRP A 74 -3.78 -0.25 -4.16
CA TRP A 74 -3.41 0.76 -5.14
C TRP A 74 -3.97 0.47 -6.56
N TRP A 75 -3.95 -0.79 -6.99
CA TRP A 75 -4.47 -1.20 -8.30
C TRP A 75 -6.00 -1.30 -8.37
N ASP A 76 -6.68 -1.46 -7.23
CA ASP A 76 -8.16 -1.50 -7.18
C ASP A 76 -8.77 -0.10 -7.32
N ALA A 77 -8.02 0.94 -6.95
CA ALA A 77 -8.40 2.34 -7.08
C ALA A 77 -8.35 2.89 -8.54
N GLY A 78 -8.26 2.02 -9.54
CA GLY A 78 -8.25 2.41 -10.96
C GLY A 78 -6.89 2.88 -11.48
N HIS A 79 -5.81 2.71 -10.71
CA HIS A 79 -4.43 3.00 -11.16
C HIS A 79 -3.79 1.86 -11.95
N ARG A 80 -4.52 0.76 -12.17
CA ARG A 80 -4.12 -0.32 -13.06
C ARG A 80 -4.32 0.09 -14.52
N ALA A 81 -3.26 0.02 -15.33
CA ALA A 81 -3.41 0.03 -16.78
C ALA A 81 -4.20 -1.24 -17.20
N PRO A 82 -5.17 -1.15 -18.13
CA PRO A 82 -5.94 -2.31 -18.55
C PRO A 82 -5.03 -3.46 -18.99
N ASP A 83 -5.44 -4.70 -18.71
CA ASP A 83 -4.69 -5.88 -19.14
C ASP A 83 -4.52 -5.86 -20.66
N PRO A 84 -3.29 -5.91 -21.20
CA PRO A 84 -3.07 -5.98 -22.65
C PRO A 84 -3.53 -7.32 -23.26
N GLY A 85 -4.10 -8.24 -22.46
CA GLY A 85 -4.49 -9.59 -22.85
C GLY A 85 -5.98 -9.82 -23.08
N VAL A 86 -6.87 -8.91 -22.70
CA VAL A 86 -8.29 -9.03 -23.06
C VAL A 86 -8.47 -8.53 -24.48
N ARG A 87 -8.35 -9.44 -25.45
CA ARG A 87 -8.94 -9.23 -26.76
C ARG A 87 -10.45 -9.10 -26.53
N ALA A 88 -11.03 -7.96 -26.89
CA ALA A 88 -12.47 -7.89 -27.08
C ALA A 88 -12.81 -8.86 -28.22
N ASP A 89 -13.48 -9.97 -27.91
CA ASP A 89 -14.08 -10.81 -28.94
C ASP A 89 -15.25 -10.03 -29.58
N PRO A 90 -15.41 -10.12 -30.91
CA PRO A 90 -16.40 -9.37 -31.67
C PRO A 90 -17.85 -9.78 -31.40
#